data_AF-A0A317YUL0-F1
#
_entry.id   AF-A0A317YUL0-F1
#
_cell.length_a   1.000
_cell.length_b   1.000
_cell.length_c   1.000
_cell.angle_alpha   90.00
_cell.angle_beta   90.00
_cell.angle_gamma   90.00
#
_symmetry.space_group_name_H-M   'P 1'
#
loop_
_entity.id
_entity.type
_entity.pdbx_description
1 polymer ?
#
loop_
_entity_poly.entity_id
_entity_poly.type
_entity_poly.pdbx_seq_one_letter_code
_entity_poly.pdbx_strand_id
1 'polypeptide(L)'
;MAFSVLNLAVAPHLVEAKEMSSANSENTDNQNTLEVLATIDSATLDLLDKIPMEVAEKGTKASAQWMNENSDLKGTFIADGEYVKFFPEGTKILARSAGTCTWEVTKATALNFIPWAKILKVKQVAAGLGGFAKLTKLVYHSYKHQRNLGLSKKKALRKAVNNVVSSKKFGNAKVEAIYQFFELDGVFKECF
;
A
#
# COMPACT_ATOMS: atom_id res chain seq x y z
N MET A 1 74.50 -23.11 -26.43
CA MET A 1 74.19 -22.83 -25.02
C MET A 1 72.86 -22.12 -24.96
N ALA A 2 71.92 -22.69 -24.21
CA ALA A 2 70.54 -22.22 -24.09
C ALA A 2 70.46 -21.00 -23.16
N PHE A 3 69.70 -19.97 -23.55
CA PHE A 3 69.11 -19.01 -22.62
C PHE A 3 67.73 -18.58 -23.14
N SER A 4 66.71 -19.07 -22.43
CA SER A 4 65.32 -18.61 -22.49
C SER A 4 65.21 -17.17 -22.01
N VAL A 5 64.33 -16.38 -22.65
CA VAL A 5 63.86 -15.10 -22.08
C VAL A 5 62.34 -15.05 -22.13
N LEU A 6 61.81 -14.67 -20.97
CA LEU A 6 60.43 -14.60 -20.49
C LEU A 6 59.41 -14.00 -21.48
N ASN A 7 58.29 -14.70 -21.65
CA ASN A 7 57.01 -14.08 -21.99
C ASN A 7 56.42 -13.42 -20.72
N LEU A 8 56.27 -12.10 -20.75
CA LEU A 8 55.45 -11.31 -19.84
C LEU A 8 54.11 -11.04 -20.55
N ALA A 9 53.05 -11.73 -20.14
CA ALA A 9 51.69 -11.34 -20.49
C ALA A 9 50.73 -11.76 -19.38
N VAL A 10 50.46 -10.77 -18.51
CA VAL A 10 49.23 -10.49 -17.75
C VAL A 10 48.36 -11.70 -17.39
N ALA A 11 48.42 -12.10 -16.12
CA ALA A 11 47.38 -12.93 -15.52
C ALA A 11 46.04 -12.17 -15.57
N PRO A 12 44.93 -12.78 -16.04
CA PRO A 12 43.62 -12.26 -15.71
C PRO A 12 43.43 -12.42 -14.21
N HIS A 13 43.34 -11.32 -13.49
CA HIS A 13 42.80 -11.34 -12.13
C HIS A 13 41.40 -11.96 -12.22
N LEU A 14 41.27 -13.16 -11.66
CA LEU A 14 40.00 -13.76 -11.28
C LEU A 14 39.25 -12.74 -10.42
N VAL A 15 38.32 -12.01 -11.04
CA VAL A 15 37.22 -11.40 -10.30
C VAL A 15 36.35 -12.56 -9.85
N GLU A 16 36.67 -13.08 -8.68
CA GLU A 16 35.82 -14.01 -7.96
C GLU A 16 34.61 -13.19 -7.51
N ALA A 17 33.57 -13.18 -8.36
CA ALA A 17 32.26 -12.69 -7.99
C ALA A 17 31.76 -13.59 -6.85
N LYS A 18 32.03 -13.15 -5.62
CA LYS A 18 31.45 -13.74 -4.42
C LYS A 18 29.94 -13.66 -4.59
N GLU A 19 29.32 -14.82 -4.82
CA GLU A 19 27.88 -14.97 -4.81
C GLU A 19 27.36 -14.48 -3.46
N MET A 20 26.87 -13.23 -3.45
CA MET A 20 26.07 -12.73 -2.36
C MET A 20 24.67 -13.23 -2.64
N SER A 21 24.27 -14.20 -1.82
CA SER A 21 22.99 -14.91 -1.85
C SER A 21 21.88 -14.07 -2.46
N SER A 22 21.32 -14.56 -3.56
CA SER A 22 20.04 -14.13 -4.07
C SER A 22 19.03 -14.18 -2.93
N ALA A 23 18.80 -13.02 -2.31
CA ALA A 23 17.64 -12.79 -1.47
C ALA A 23 16.45 -12.90 -2.41
N ASN A 24 15.87 -14.10 -2.42
CA ASN A 24 14.52 -14.46 -2.78
C ASN A 24 13.68 -13.29 -3.34
N SER A 25 13.82 -13.02 -4.65
CA SER A 25 12.82 -12.28 -5.43
C SER A 25 11.64 -13.22 -5.63
N GLU A 26 10.89 -13.46 -4.56
CA GLU A 26 9.60 -14.11 -4.62
C GLU A 26 8.51 -13.03 -4.74
N ASN A 27 7.83 -13.10 -5.88
CA ASN A 27 6.50 -12.57 -6.17
C ASN A 27 6.36 -11.07 -6.46
N THR A 28 6.27 -10.75 -7.76
CA THR A 28 5.55 -9.58 -8.29
C THR A 28 4.06 -9.72 -7.96
N ASP A 29 3.67 -9.62 -6.68
CA ASP A 29 2.27 -9.63 -6.29
C ASP A 29 1.67 -8.26 -6.63
N ASN A 30 0.93 -8.19 -7.74
CA ASN A 30 -0.08 -7.16 -7.96
C ASN A 30 -1.16 -7.33 -6.87
N GLN A 31 -0.90 -6.79 -5.68
CA GLN A 31 -1.85 -6.72 -4.58
C GLN A 31 -2.80 -5.55 -4.84
N ASN A 32 -4.09 -5.79 -4.63
CA ASN A 32 -5.07 -4.72 -4.65
C ASN A 32 -5.19 -4.08 -3.27
N THR A 33 -5.84 -2.92 -3.21
CA THR A 33 -6.04 -2.17 -1.96
C THR A 33 -6.71 -3.00 -0.85
N LEU A 34 -7.61 -3.93 -1.17
CA LEU A 34 -8.20 -4.82 -0.18
C LEU A 34 -7.18 -5.73 0.51
N GLU A 35 -6.30 -6.35 -0.28
CA GLU A 35 -5.28 -7.27 0.23
C GLU A 35 -4.28 -6.52 1.13
N VAL A 36 -3.90 -5.29 0.77
CA VAL A 36 -2.99 -4.49 1.61
C VAL A 36 -3.67 -3.91 2.85
N LEU A 37 -4.90 -3.39 2.74
CA LEU A 37 -5.61 -2.89 3.93
C LEU A 37 -5.92 -4.02 4.94
N ALA A 38 -6.03 -5.26 4.48
CA ALA A 38 -6.24 -6.42 5.36
C ALA A 38 -4.99 -6.81 6.16
N THR A 39 -3.80 -6.35 5.75
CA THR A 39 -2.52 -6.61 6.43
C THR A 39 -1.99 -5.42 7.23
N ILE A 40 -2.60 -4.24 7.07
CA ILE A 40 -2.24 -3.03 7.81
C ILE A 40 -2.72 -3.09 9.26
N ASP A 41 -1.92 -2.47 10.13
CA ASP A 41 -2.26 -2.31 11.54
C ASP A 41 -3.57 -1.53 11.74
N SER A 42 -4.42 -2.05 12.63
CA SER A 42 -5.76 -1.48 12.85
C SER A 42 -5.72 -0.04 13.33
N ALA A 43 -4.67 0.42 14.02
CA ALA A 43 -4.60 1.78 14.52
C ALA A 43 -4.56 2.82 13.39
N THR A 44 -3.98 2.47 12.24
CA THR A 44 -4.00 3.36 11.05
C THR A 44 -5.42 3.47 10.47
N LEU A 45 -6.17 2.36 10.42
CA LEU A 45 -7.56 2.37 9.96
C LEU A 45 -8.49 3.08 10.96
N ASP A 46 -8.21 2.92 12.26
CA ASP A 46 -8.97 3.59 13.33
C ASP A 46 -8.82 5.11 13.26
N LEU A 47 -7.66 5.63 12.86
CA LEU A 47 -7.49 7.07 12.62
C LEU A 47 -8.37 7.58 11.47
N LEU A 48 -8.52 6.79 10.40
CA LEU A 48 -9.43 7.12 9.30
C LEU A 48 -10.88 7.14 9.77
N ASP A 49 -11.23 6.35 10.78
CA ASP A 49 -12.57 6.36 11.38
C ASP A 49 -12.76 7.56 12.31
N LYS A 50 -11.74 7.90 13.12
CA LYS A 50 -11.81 8.97 14.13
C LYS A 50 -11.76 10.39 13.57
N ILE A 51 -11.04 10.62 12.46
CA ILE A 51 -10.94 11.97 11.88
C ILE A 51 -12.34 12.55 11.59
N PRO A 52 -12.71 13.74 12.12
CA PRO A 52 -14.02 14.34 11.84
C PRO A 52 -14.17 14.65 10.35
N MET A 53 -15.37 14.47 9.80
CA MET A 53 -15.62 14.73 8.37
C MET A 53 -15.34 16.19 8.01
N GLU A 54 -15.62 17.13 8.91
CA GLU A 54 -15.40 18.56 8.74
C GLU A 54 -13.91 18.92 8.61
N VAL A 55 -13.03 18.10 9.20
CA VAL A 55 -11.57 18.22 9.04
C VAL A 55 -11.15 17.52 7.76
N ALA A 56 -11.67 16.31 7.53
CA ALA A 56 -11.33 15.46 6.40
C ALA A 56 -11.65 16.13 5.04
N GLU A 57 -12.75 16.88 4.97
CA GLU A 57 -13.22 17.61 3.79
C GLU A 57 -12.46 18.92 3.51
N LYS A 58 -11.72 19.47 4.50
CA LYS A 58 -10.81 20.61 4.29
C LYS A 58 -9.56 20.24 3.47
N GLY A 59 -9.40 18.95 3.16
CA GLY A 59 -8.37 18.44 2.25
C GLY A 59 -7.18 17.81 2.98
N THR A 60 -6.18 17.43 2.19
CA THR A 60 -5.04 16.61 2.61
C THR A 60 -4.21 17.28 3.71
N LYS A 61 -3.98 18.59 3.62
CA LYS A 61 -3.20 19.36 4.62
C LYS A 61 -3.84 19.34 6.02
N ALA A 62 -5.12 19.71 6.10
CA ALA A 62 -5.85 19.71 7.37
C ALA A 62 -5.96 18.29 7.96
N SER A 63 -6.15 17.29 7.08
CA SER A 63 -6.24 15.90 7.49
C SER A 63 -4.93 15.36 8.03
N ALA A 64 -3.81 15.62 7.35
CA ALA A 64 -2.49 15.22 7.80
C ALA A 64 -2.11 15.88 9.14
N GLN A 65 -2.40 17.18 9.29
CA GLN A 65 -2.18 17.90 10.55
C GLN A 65 -2.97 17.26 11.69
N TRP A 66 -4.29 17.06 11.50
CA TRP A 66 -5.13 16.45 12.52
C TRP A 66 -4.65 15.04 12.88
N MET A 67 -4.26 14.23 11.90
CA MET A 67 -3.75 12.88 12.16
C MET A 67 -2.49 12.90 13.00
N ASN A 68 -1.53 13.81 12.73
CA ASN A 68 -0.32 13.95 13.54
C ASN A 68 -0.64 14.37 14.99
N GLU A 69 -1.64 15.21 15.19
CA GLU A 69 -2.05 15.70 16.52
C GLU A 69 -2.85 14.64 17.33
N ASN A 70 -3.41 13.62 16.67
CA ASN A 70 -4.35 12.66 17.27
C ASN A 70 -3.91 11.19 17.12
N SER A 71 -2.64 10.96 16.82
CA SER A 71 -2.07 9.63 16.56
C SER A 71 -0.93 9.30 17.51
N ASP A 72 -0.96 8.09 18.07
CA ASP A 72 0.16 7.50 18.81
C ASP A 72 1.11 6.69 17.90
N LEU A 73 0.83 6.65 16.59
CA LEU A 73 1.68 5.96 15.62
C LEU A 73 3.05 6.64 15.56
N LYS A 74 4.12 5.83 15.63
CA LYS A 74 5.49 6.30 15.46
C LYS A 74 5.75 6.63 14.00
N GLY A 75 5.54 7.89 13.62
CA GLY A 75 5.73 8.40 12.27
C GLY A 75 5.01 9.73 12.04
N THR A 76 5.05 10.21 10.80
CA THR A 76 4.48 11.50 10.40
C THR A 76 3.57 11.35 9.19
N PHE A 77 2.38 11.91 9.28
CA PHE A 77 1.48 12.13 8.16
C PHE A 77 1.86 13.41 7.41
N ILE A 78 1.99 13.32 6.08
CA ILE A 78 2.34 14.43 5.19
C ILE A 78 1.30 14.52 4.07
N ALA A 79 0.85 15.74 3.79
CA ALA A 79 0.04 16.03 2.63
C ALA A 79 0.91 16.14 1.38
N ASP A 80 0.65 15.29 0.39
CA ASP A 80 1.36 15.28 -0.88
C ASP A 80 0.34 15.23 -2.03
N GLY A 81 0.06 16.39 -2.61
CA GLY A 81 -1.00 16.54 -3.62
C GLY A 81 -2.36 16.04 -3.12
N GLU A 82 -2.90 15.03 -3.81
CA GLU A 82 -4.17 14.38 -3.49
C GLU A 82 -4.07 13.28 -2.41
N TYR A 83 -2.86 13.01 -1.88
CA TYR A 83 -2.59 11.92 -0.93
C TYR A 83 -2.34 12.47 0.49
N VAL A 84 -2.72 11.66 1.49
CA VAL A 84 -2.25 11.79 2.87
C VAL A 84 -1.35 10.59 3.13
N LYS A 85 -0.04 10.82 3.15
CA LYS A 85 0.98 9.76 3.24
C LYS A 85 1.47 9.64 4.67
N PHE A 86 1.57 8.43 5.19
CA PHE A 86 2.20 8.12 6.47
C PHE A 86 3.64 7.63 6.26
N PHE A 87 4.57 8.22 7.00
CA PHE A 87 5.98 7.85 7.04
C PHE A 87 6.35 7.39 8.45
N PRO A 88 6.60 6.10 8.68
CA PRO A 88 7.03 5.60 9.99
C PRO A 88 8.30 6.30 10.49
N GLU A 89 8.45 6.41 11.80
CA GLU A 89 9.66 6.94 12.42
C GLU A 89 10.88 6.11 12.01
N GLY A 90 12.01 6.77 11.77
CA GLY A 90 13.22 6.12 11.27
C GLY A 90 13.19 5.79 9.76
N THR A 91 12.10 6.13 9.05
CA THR A 91 12.10 6.13 7.58
C THR A 91 13.15 7.12 7.10
N LYS A 92 14.21 6.62 6.47
CA LYS A 92 15.20 7.48 5.83
C LYS A 92 14.66 7.90 4.46
N ILE A 93 14.33 9.17 4.32
CA ILE A 93 14.08 9.76 3.01
C ILE A 93 15.45 9.94 2.34
N LEU A 94 15.89 8.95 1.58
CA LEU A 94 17.07 9.09 0.76
C LEU A 94 16.67 9.82 -0.53
N ALA A 95 16.96 11.12 -0.59
CA ALA A 95 16.95 11.84 -1.86
C ALA A 95 18.16 11.38 -2.68
N ARG A 96 17.96 10.84 -3.90
CA ARG A 96 19.06 10.58 -4.82
C ARG A 96 18.86 11.27 -6.17
N SER A 97 20.02 11.64 -6.73
CA SER A 97 20.31 12.43 -7.92
C SER A 97 19.51 12.05 -9.16
N ALA A 98 19.29 13.07 -10.00
CA ALA A 98 18.69 13.06 -11.33
C ALA A 98 18.74 11.69 -12.04
N GLY A 99 17.61 10.98 -12.07
CA GLY A 99 17.41 9.85 -12.98
C GLY A 99 16.44 8.77 -12.50
N THR A 100 16.35 8.50 -11.20
CA THR A 100 15.56 7.37 -10.69
C THR A 100 14.85 7.75 -9.38
N CYS A 101 13.52 7.73 -9.36
CA CYS A 101 12.76 7.82 -8.11
C CYS A 101 13.00 6.54 -7.33
N THR A 102 13.88 6.55 -6.33
CA THR A 102 14.00 5.44 -5.37
C THR A 102 13.58 5.96 -4.01
N TRP A 103 12.30 5.79 -3.72
CA TRP A 103 11.75 6.07 -2.41
C TRP A 103 11.77 4.73 -1.64
N GLU A 104 12.87 4.45 -0.93
CA GLU A 104 12.99 3.28 -0.06
C GLU A 104 12.13 3.48 1.21
N VAL A 105 10.81 3.46 1.06
CA VAL A 105 9.94 3.18 2.22
C VAL A 105 9.92 1.68 2.33
N THR A 106 10.78 1.14 3.18
CA THR A 106 10.72 -0.26 3.62
C THR A 106 9.37 -0.60 4.30
N LYS A 107 8.47 0.39 4.47
CA LYS A 107 7.14 0.28 5.06
C LYS A 107 6.14 1.26 4.43
N ALA A 108 5.98 1.25 3.11
CA ALA A 108 4.92 2.03 2.49
C ALA A 108 3.54 1.50 2.97
N THR A 109 2.72 2.36 3.58
CA THR A 109 1.35 1.98 3.96
C THR A 109 0.41 2.11 2.76
N ALA A 110 -0.65 1.29 2.68
CA ALA A 110 -1.62 1.37 1.57
C ALA A 110 -2.19 2.78 1.39
N LEU A 111 -2.36 3.52 2.49
CA LEU A 111 -2.86 4.90 2.46
C LEU A 111 -2.03 5.82 1.57
N ASN A 112 -0.73 5.55 1.45
CA ASN A 112 0.17 6.39 0.66
C ASN A 112 -0.16 6.37 -0.83
N PHE A 113 -0.90 5.36 -1.31
CA PHE A 113 -1.25 5.15 -2.71
C PHE A 113 -2.73 5.36 -3.00
N ILE A 114 -3.52 5.73 -1.99
CA ILE A 114 -4.96 5.93 -2.15
C ILE A 114 -5.23 7.44 -2.12
N PRO A 115 -5.80 8.03 -3.19
CA PRO A 115 -6.23 9.41 -3.17
C PRO A 115 -7.20 9.67 -2.01
N TRP A 116 -6.97 10.77 -1.29
CA TRP A 116 -7.74 11.14 -0.11
C TRP A 116 -9.24 11.22 -0.39
N ALA A 117 -9.61 11.75 -1.56
CA ALA A 117 -11.00 11.82 -2.01
C ALA A 117 -11.69 10.43 -2.09
N LYS A 118 -10.96 9.37 -2.42
CA LYS A 118 -11.50 8.00 -2.46
C LYS A 118 -11.70 7.44 -1.05
N ILE A 119 -10.80 7.76 -0.12
CA ILE A 119 -10.97 7.44 1.31
C ILE A 119 -12.23 8.12 1.85
N LEU A 120 -12.42 9.41 1.58
CA LEU A 120 -13.61 10.16 2.05
C LEU A 120 -14.92 9.54 1.55
N LYS A 121 -14.99 9.13 0.28
CA LYS A 121 -16.18 8.46 -0.29
C LYS A 121 -16.56 7.18 0.45
N VAL A 122 -15.56 6.44 0.96
CA VAL A 122 -15.78 5.18 1.67
C VAL A 122 -16.02 5.38 3.15
N LYS A 123 -15.45 6.43 3.77
CA LYS A 123 -15.53 6.68 5.23
C LYS A 123 -16.96 6.65 5.78
N GLN A 124 -17.91 7.29 5.10
CA GLN A 124 -19.31 7.27 5.56
C GLN A 124 -19.92 5.86 5.57
N VAL A 125 -19.54 5.02 4.59
CA VAL A 125 -20.04 3.64 4.52
C VAL A 125 -19.32 2.75 5.51
N ALA A 126 -18.01 2.93 5.66
CA ALA A 126 -17.19 2.28 6.66
C ALA A 126 -17.76 2.54 8.06
N ALA A 127 -18.05 3.79 8.42
CA ALA A 127 -18.66 4.17 9.69
C ALA A 127 -19.98 3.41 9.95
N GLY A 128 -20.87 3.32 8.96
CA GLY A 128 -22.13 2.56 9.08
C GLY A 128 -21.95 1.04 9.21
N LEU A 129 -20.75 0.52 8.95
CA LEU A 129 -20.37 -0.89 9.07
C LEU A 129 -19.45 -1.18 10.27
N GLY A 130 -19.21 -0.20 11.14
CA GLY A 130 -18.34 -0.32 12.31
C GLY A 130 -16.88 0.03 12.03
N GLY A 131 -16.62 0.87 11.03
CA GLY A 131 -15.31 1.43 10.70
C GLY A 131 -14.60 0.77 9.51
N PHE A 132 -13.49 1.37 9.07
CA PHE A 132 -12.65 0.88 7.98
C PHE A 132 -12.09 -0.51 8.28
N ALA A 133 -11.59 -0.74 9.50
CA ALA A 133 -11.06 -2.05 9.89
C ALA A 133 -12.12 -3.15 9.76
N LYS A 134 -13.35 -2.88 10.23
CA LYS A 134 -14.45 -3.85 10.14
C LYS A 134 -14.91 -4.08 8.71
N LEU A 135 -15.06 -3.01 7.92
CA LEU A 135 -15.39 -3.08 6.50
C LEU A 135 -14.37 -3.94 5.75
N THR A 136 -13.09 -3.60 5.86
CA THR A 136 -11.98 -4.32 5.20
C THR A 136 -11.98 -5.79 5.59
N LYS A 137 -12.08 -6.11 6.88
CA LYS A 137 -12.12 -7.51 7.36
C LYS A 137 -13.28 -8.31 6.78
N LEU A 138 -14.48 -7.74 6.77
CA LEU A 138 -15.68 -8.38 6.23
C LEU A 138 -15.55 -8.64 4.72
N VAL A 139 -15.10 -7.63 3.97
CA VAL A 139 -14.91 -7.74 2.53
C VAL A 139 -13.79 -8.72 2.21
N TYR A 140 -12.67 -8.70 2.93
CA TYR A 140 -11.56 -9.63 2.73
C TYR A 140 -11.97 -11.08 2.97
N HIS A 141 -12.69 -11.36 4.07
CA HIS A 141 -13.21 -12.69 4.35
C HIS A 141 -14.16 -13.18 3.25
N SER A 142 -15.11 -12.33 2.83
CA SER A 142 -16.02 -12.68 1.72
C SER A 142 -15.25 -12.86 0.41
N TYR A 143 -14.22 -12.06 0.14
CA TYR A 143 -13.38 -12.16 -1.05
C TYR A 143 -12.64 -13.50 -1.10
N LYS A 144 -11.97 -13.90 0.00
CA LYS A 144 -11.32 -15.22 0.10
C LYS A 144 -12.30 -16.35 -0.13
N HIS A 145 -13.49 -16.28 0.46
CA HIS A 145 -14.54 -17.27 0.21
C HIS A 145 -14.93 -17.34 -1.28
N GLN A 146 -15.18 -16.19 -1.93
CA GLN A 146 -15.51 -16.15 -3.36
C GLN A 146 -14.35 -16.64 -4.26
N ARG A 147 -13.09 -16.40 -3.87
CA ARG A 147 -11.90 -16.93 -4.57
C ARG A 147 -11.81 -18.45 -4.46
N ASN A 148 -12.13 -19.01 -3.30
CA ASN A 148 -12.16 -20.46 -3.09
C ASN A 148 -13.25 -21.16 -3.93
N LEU A 149 -14.28 -20.43 -4.36
CA LEU A 149 -15.30 -20.90 -5.31
C LEU A 149 -14.85 -20.84 -6.78
N GLY A 150 -13.58 -20.49 -7.06
CA GLY A 150 -13.04 -20.44 -8.42
C GLY A 150 -13.34 -19.15 -9.20
N LEU A 151 -13.95 -18.14 -8.58
CA LEU A 151 -14.21 -16.85 -9.26
C LEU A 151 -12.91 -16.08 -9.48
N SER A 152 -12.79 -15.37 -10.62
CA SER A 152 -11.65 -14.48 -10.90
C SER A 152 -11.52 -13.37 -9.84
N LYS A 153 -10.31 -12.79 -9.65
CA LYS A 153 -10.06 -11.74 -8.63
C LYS A 153 -11.10 -10.62 -8.68
N LYS A 154 -11.34 -10.07 -9.87
CA LYS A 154 -12.33 -9.00 -10.12
C LYS A 154 -13.77 -9.43 -9.78
N LYS A 155 -14.19 -10.61 -10.23
CA LYS A 155 -15.55 -11.15 -9.95
C LYS A 155 -15.73 -11.44 -8.46
N ALA A 156 -14.72 -12.03 -7.82
CA ALA A 156 -14.73 -12.34 -6.40
C ALA A 156 -14.82 -11.07 -5.56
N LEU A 157 -14.04 -10.04 -5.89
CA LEU A 157 -14.06 -8.76 -5.20
C LEU A 157 -15.42 -8.06 -5.34
N ARG A 158 -15.95 -7.95 -6.58
CA ARG A 158 -17.26 -7.33 -6.83
C ARG A 158 -18.37 -8.04 -6.06
N LYS A 159 -18.37 -9.37 -6.06
CA LYS A 159 -19.35 -10.17 -5.32
C LYS A 159 -19.17 -10.04 -3.80
N ALA A 160 -17.94 -9.96 -3.30
CA ALA A 160 -17.67 -9.75 -1.89
C ALA A 160 -18.18 -8.39 -1.40
N VAL A 161 -17.91 -7.32 -2.15
CA VAL A 161 -18.42 -5.98 -1.83
C VAL A 161 -19.94 -5.96 -1.84
N ASN A 162 -20.58 -6.54 -2.86
CA ASN A 162 -22.05 -6.64 -2.91
C ASN A 162 -22.61 -7.38 -1.68
N ASN A 163 -22.03 -8.54 -1.33
CA ASN A 163 -22.51 -9.32 -0.19
C ASN A 163 -22.43 -8.53 1.14
N VAL A 164 -21.34 -7.80 1.36
CA VAL A 164 -21.14 -7.04 2.60
C VAL A 164 -22.01 -5.78 2.62
N VAL A 165 -22.03 -5.01 1.54
CA VAL A 165 -22.58 -3.65 1.52
C VAL A 165 -24.07 -3.65 1.17
N SER A 166 -24.53 -4.51 0.25
CA SER A 166 -25.96 -4.57 -0.12
C SER A 166 -26.83 -5.07 1.03
N SER A 167 -26.26 -5.83 1.98
CA SER A 167 -26.95 -6.27 3.21
C SER A 167 -27.47 -5.12 4.08
N LYS A 168 -26.95 -3.90 3.90
CA LYS A 168 -27.30 -2.69 4.67
C LYS A 168 -28.14 -1.67 3.89
N LYS A 169 -28.68 -2.04 2.72
CA LYS A 169 -29.48 -1.14 1.86
C LYS A 169 -28.74 0.14 1.41
N PHE A 170 -27.40 0.13 1.36
CA PHE A 170 -26.67 1.23 0.73
C PHE A 170 -27.00 1.28 -0.76
N GLY A 171 -27.18 2.49 -1.31
CA GLY A 171 -27.46 2.67 -2.74
C GLY A 171 -26.31 2.18 -3.63
N ASN A 172 -26.62 1.82 -4.88
CA ASN A 172 -25.67 1.24 -5.84
C ASN A 172 -24.40 2.09 -6.03
N ALA A 173 -24.51 3.42 -5.97
CA ALA A 173 -23.36 4.32 -6.07
C ALA A 173 -22.33 4.11 -4.95
N LYS A 174 -22.78 3.83 -3.71
CA LYS A 174 -21.91 3.57 -2.56
C LYS A 174 -21.23 2.20 -2.66
N VAL A 175 -21.97 1.20 -3.13
CA VAL A 175 -21.44 -0.15 -3.42
C VAL A 175 -20.33 -0.06 -4.48
N GLU A 176 -20.59 0.65 -5.57
CA GLU A 176 -19.61 0.84 -6.64
C GLU A 176 -18.38 1.63 -6.15
N ALA A 177 -18.56 2.67 -5.33
CA ALA A 177 -17.44 3.43 -4.76
C ALA A 177 -16.51 2.55 -3.90
N ILE A 178 -17.07 1.63 -3.11
CA ILE A 178 -16.30 0.69 -2.28
C ILE A 178 -15.60 -0.35 -3.14
N TYR A 179 -16.29 -0.85 -4.16
CA TYR A 179 -15.70 -1.77 -5.12
C TYR A 179 -14.51 -1.11 -5.83
N GLN A 180 -14.69 0.11 -6.36
CA GLN A 180 -13.63 0.87 -7.01
C GLN A 180 -12.48 1.18 -6.06
N PHE A 181 -12.77 1.49 -4.78
CA PHE A 181 -11.74 1.71 -3.76
C PHE A 181 -10.90 0.47 -3.50
N PHE A 182 -11.52 -0.70 -3.37
CA PHE A 182 -10.80 -1.95 -3.12
C PHE A 182 -10.16 -2.56 -4.37
N GLU A 183 -10.70 -2.24 -5.56
CA GLU A 183 -10.14 -2.66 -6.85
C GLU A 183 -8.87 -1.89 -7.19
N LEU A 184 -8.61 -0.73 -6.57
CA LEU A 184 -7.39 0.02 -6.85
C LEU A 184 -6.17 -0.88 -6.70
N ASP A 185 -5.56 -1.19 -7.84
CA ASP A 185 -4.24 -1.75 -7.92
C ASP A 185 -3.32 -0.63 -7.46
N GLY A 186 -2.92 -0.68 -6.20
CA GLY A 186 -1.76 0.07 -5.79
C GLY A 186 -0.62 -0.53 -6.58
N VAL A 187 0.04 0.28 -7.40
CA VAL A 187 1.40 -0.03 -7.77
C VAL A 187 2.18 0.11 -6.46
N PHE A 188 2.07 -0.88 -5.57
CA PHE A 188 2.84 -1.05 -4.34
C PHE A 188 4.24 -1.53 -4.69
N LYS A 189 4.76 -1.05 -5.84
CA LYS A 189 6.16 -1.15 -6.17
C LYS A 189 6.84 -0.26 -5.17
N GLU A 190 7.53 -0.88 -4.22
CA GLU A 190 8.81 -0.32 -3.83
C GLU A 190 9.52 0.04 -5.13
N CYS A 191 9.92 1.29 -5.29
CA CYS A 191 10.62 1.73 -6.48
C CYS A 191 11.75 0.73 -6.79
N PHE A 192 11.68 0.08 -7.96
CA PHE A 192 12.72 -0.82 -8.46
C PHE A 192 14.01 -0.05 -8.77
#